data_AF-A0A7S4DK28-F1
#
_entry.id   AF-A0A7S4DK28-F1
#
_cell.length_a   1.000
_cell.length_b   1.000
_cell.length_c   1.000
_cell.angle_alpha   90.00
_cell.angle_beta   90.00
_cell.angle_gamma   90.00
#
_symmetry.space_group_name_H-M   'P 1'
#
loop_
_entity.id
_entity.type
_entity.pdbx_description
1 polymer ?
#
loop_
_entity_poly.entity_id
_entity_poly.type
_entity_poly.pdbx_seq_one_letter_code
_entity_poly.pdbx_strand_id
1 'polypeptide(L)'
;MIRSGTISKPPAWYPILCQLPPFVPPPIAEAPANIVFPTDRLQRIYEQRNPSVVPDERKPYWEETTDPLALRFAATQLELMEKEGLSEAKAYRAAEARLARERKAALGELAAAAARFRELGDRPLLADPRLRAGLERWRARLAALPYRRWAHEEAVALDDWLVGAVLSWGRTRALHLKEGEFLAALGELRAALFPEVRALPAELEAFLGSTVGGRGPALSLLPGAAAEDWAAGYRALAGKVAAAPFSLGLLHEVEDWVAAHHQVLPPAAAAAATAAAE
;
A
#
# COMPACT_ATOMS: atom_id res chain seq x y z
N MET A 1 10.58 45.70 -37.15
CA MET A 1 9.12 45.64 -37.35
C MET A 1 8.39 46.85 -36.77
N ILE A 2 8.40 47.08 -35.44
CA ILE A 2 7.76 48.28 -34.86
C ILE A 2 8.57 49.55 -35.21
N ARG A 3 9.89 49.55 -34.95
CA ARG A 3 10.78 50.67 -35.33
C ARG A 3 10.86 50.93 -36.85
N SER A 4 10.66 49.89 -37.66
CA SER A 4 10.69 49.97 -39.13
C SER A 4 9.34 50.37 -39.73
N GLY A 5 8.31 50.65 -38.91
CA GLY A 5 6.97 51.06 -39.38
C GLY A 5 6.11 49.93 -39.95
N THR A 6 6.60 48.69 -39.99
CA THR A 6 5.87 47.51 -40.50
C THR A 6 4.68 47.13 -39.62
N ILE A 7 4.74 47.43 -38.32
CA ILE A 7 3.65 47.25 -37.36
C ILE A 7 3.30 48.62 -36.80
N SER A 8 2.16 49.17 -37.24
CA SER A 8 1.76 50.55 -36.96
C SER A 8 1.30 50.78 -35.52
N LYS A 9 0.74 49.76 -34.87
CA LYS A 9 0.34 49.81 -33.46
C LYS A 9 1.04 48.68 -32.71
N PRO A 10 1.86 48.98 -31.68
CA PRO A 10 2.50 47.94 -30.90
C PRO A 10 1.44 47.06 -30.22
N PRO A 11 1.65 45.73 -30.16
CA PRO A 11 0.75 44.83 -29.45
C PRO A 11 0.63 45.20 -27.97
N ALA A 12 -0.50 44.86 -27.34
CA ALA A 12 -0.77 45.20 -25.93
C ALA A 12 0.29 44.66 -24.94
N TRP A 13 0.97 43.56 -25.28
CA TRP A 13 2.04 42.97 -24.48
C TRP A 13 3.40 43.67 -24.62
N TYR A 14 3.60 44.51 -25.64
CA TYR A 14 4.91 45.10 -25.94
C TYR A 14 5.45 46.00 -24.82
N PRO A 15 4.66 46.91 -24.20
CA PRO A 15 5.13 47.70 -23.06
C PRO A 15 5.52 46.84 -21.85
N ILE A 16 4.85 45.70 -21.65
CA ILE A 16 5.14 44.76 -20.55
C ILE A 16 6.51 44.11 -20.76
N LEU A 17 6.80 43.63 -21.97
CA LEU A 17 8.12 43.05 -22.28
C LEU A 17 9.26 44.08 -22.24
N CYS A 18 8.97 45.36 -22.51
CA CYS A 18 9.97 46.41 -22.34
C CYS A 18 10.30 46.69 -20.87
N GLN A 19 9.34 46.49 -19.96
CA GLN A 19 9.54 46.65 -18.51
C GLN A 19 10.19 45.41 -17.87
N LEU A 20 9.93 44.24 -18.45
CA LEU A 20 10.46 42.95 -17.99
C LEU A 20 11.27 42.32 -19.12
N PRO A 21 12.51 42.78 -19.35
CA PRO A 21 13.37 42.16 -20.35
C PRO A 21 13.56 40.67 -20.03
N PRO A 22 13.61 39.79 -21.04
CA PRO A 22 13.84 38.38 -20.80
C PRO A 22 15.18 38.19 -20.09
N PHE A 23 15.23 37.26 -19.13
CA PHE A 23 16.49 36.86 -18.53
C PHE A 23 17.36 36.19 -19.59
N VAL A 24 18.54 36.76 -19.84
CA VAL A 24 19.56 36.14 -20.68
C VAL A 24 20.55 35.46 -19.73
N PRO A 25 20.51 34.13 -19.57
CA PRO A 25 21.50 33.45 -18.75
C PRO A 25 22.90 33.72 -19.32
N PRO A 26 23.91 33.89 -18.47
CA PRO A 26 25.29 33.96 -18.95
C PRO A 26 25.62 32.67 -19.72
N PRO A 27 26.48 32.74 -20.76
CA PRO A 27 26.90 31.55 -21.48
C PRO A 27 27.56 30.57 -20.50
N ILE A 28 26.95 29.40 -20.35
CA ILE A 28 27.47 28.33 -19.52
C ILE A 28 28.59 27.66 -20.32
N ALA A 29 29.85 27.93 -19.94
CA ALA A 29 31.03 27.44 -20.64
C ALA A 29 31.31 25.94 -20.42
N GLU A 30 30.81 25.39 -19.31
CA GLU A 30 31.08 24.01 -18.87
C GLU A 30 29.80 23.29 -18.49
N ALA A 31 29.74 21.98 -18.75
CA ALA A 31 28.62 21.16 -18.30
C ALA A 31 28.51 21.21 -16.76
N PRO A 32 27.29 21.27 -16.20
CA PRO A 32 27.12 21.27 -14.74
C PRO A 32 27.71 20.01 -14.12
N ALA A 33 28.36 20.16 -12.97
CA ALA A 33 28.91 19.05 -12.22
C ALA A 33 27.80 18.09 -11.75
N ASN A 34 28.10 16.79 -11.73
CA ASN A 34 27.17 15.80 -11.21
C ASN A 34 27.02 15.95 -9.68
N ILE A 35 25.78 16.06 -9.20
CA ILE A 35 25.48 16.15 -7.76
C ILE A 35 25.42 14.71 -7.23
N VAL A 36 26.31 14.38 -6.30
CA VAL A 36 26.38 13.05 -5.66
C VAL A 36 26.30 13.23 -4.16
N PHE A 37 25.37 12.52 -3.51
CA PHE A 37 25.21 12.54 -2.07
C PHE A 37 25.96 11.39 -1.40
N PRO A 38 26.51 11.57 -0.18
CA PRO A 38 27.15 10.49 0.56
C PRO A 38 26.24 9.28 0.80
N THR A 39 24.93 9.51 0.91
CA THR A 39 23.90 8.50 1.11
C THR A 39 23.66 7.62 -0.11
N ASP A 40 23.95 8.10 -1.33
CA ASP A 40 23.62 7.38 -2.58
C ASP A 40 24.31 6.02 -2.64
N ARG A 41 25.59 5.97 -2.23
CA ARG A 41 26.36 4.72 -2.17
C ARG A 41 25.79 3.77 -1.13
N LEU A 42 25.46 4.27 0.06
CA LEU A 42 24.94 3.45 1.16
C LEU A 42 23.57 2.87 0.84
N GLN A 43 22.69 3.70 0.26
CA GLN A 43 21.38 3.29 -0.22
C GLN A 43 21.48 2.15 -1.24
N ARG A 44 22.32 2.32 -2.27
CA ARG A 44 22.53 1.30 -3.31
C ARG A 44 23.03 -0.03 -2.73
N ILE A 45 23.95 0.02 -1.76
CA ILE A 45 24.45 -1.20 -1.08
C ILE A 45 23.33 -1.88 -0.30
N TYR A 46 22.47 -1.11 0.38
CA TYR A 46 21.35 -1.65 1.12
C TYR A 46 20.32 -2.32 0.20
N GLU A 47 19.94 -1.67 -0.90
CA GLU A 47 19.00 -2.21 -1.91
C GLU A 47 19.54 -3.50 -2.55
N GLN A 48 20.83 -3.54 -2.89
CA GLN A 48 21.47 -4.75 -3.43
C GLN A 48 21.44 -5.94 -2.46
N ARG A 49 21.51 -5.67 -1.15
CA ARG A 49 21.47 -6.70 -0.10
C ARG A 49 20.05 -7.11 0.29
N ASN A 50 19.06 -6.27 0.00
CA ASN A 50 17.66 -6.48 0.35
C ASN A 50 16.77 -6.34 -0.89
N PRO A 51 16.77 -7.33 -1.81
CA PRO A 51 16.02 -7.23 -3.07
C PRO A 51 14.50 -7.14 -2.88
N SER A 52 13.98 -7.48 -1.69
CA SER A 52 12.58 -7.32 -1.33
C SER A 52 12.17 -5.86 -1.10
N VAL A 53 13.13 -4.96 -0.89
CA VAL A 53 12.88 -3.53 -0.78
C VAL A 53 12.63 -3.01 -2.19
N VAL A 54 11.35 -2.86 -2.54
CA VAL A 54 10.94 -2.29 -3.82
C VAL A 54 11.47 -0.86 -3.88
N PRO A 55 12.17 -0.46 -4.97
CA PRO A 55 12.51 0.95 -5.18
C PRO A 55 11.21 1.74 -5.19
N ASP A 56 11.05 2.62 -4.20
CA ASP A 56 9.82 3.38 -4.03
C ASP A 56 9.57 4.20 -5.31
N GLU A 57 8.33 4.17 -5.80
CA GLU A 57 7.95 5.03 -6.93
C GLU A 57 8.21 6.47 -6.49
N ARG A 58 9.15 7.15 -7.14
CA ARG A 58 9.54 8.51 -6.78
C ARG A 58 8.36 9.44 -7.02
N LYS A 59 7.55 9.64 -5.97
CA LYS A 59 6.48 10.62 -5.97
C LYS A 59 7.06 12.04 -5.89
N PRO A 60 6.38 13.04 -6.46
CA PRO A 60 6.85 14.42 -6.40
C PRO A 60 6.96 14.93 -4.96
N TYR A 61 7.94 15.79 -4.68
CA TYR A 61 8.27 16.28 -3.33
C TYR A 61 7.12 16.97 -2.57
N TRP A 62 6.08 17.44 -3.27
CA TRP A 62 4.92 18.09 -2.66
C TRP A 62 3.89 17.09 -2.12
N GLU A 63 3.96 15.83 -2.55
CA GLU A 63 3.30 14.74 -1.86
C GLU A 63 4.23 14.38 -0.71
N GLU A 64 3.83 14.68 0.54
CA GLU A 64 4.60 14.39 1.77
C GLU A 64 5.23 13.00 1.73
N THR A 65 6.43 12.92 1.16
CA THR A 65 7.04 11.67 0.79
C THR A 65 7.89 11.29 1.97
N THR A 66 7.42 10.27 2.66
CA THR A 66 8.19 9.60 3.68
C THR A 66 9.45 9.06 3.01
N ASP A 67 10.62 9.28 3.62
CA ASP A 67 11.88 8.80 3.05
C ASP A 67 11.76 7.29 2.77
N PRO A 68 12.10 6.81 1.57
CA PRO A 68 12.14 5.38 1.30
C PRO A 68 12.96 4.65 2.36
N LEU A 69 12.57 3.42 2.71
CA LEU A 69 13.25 2.63 3.74
C LEU A 69 14.77 2.59 3.53
N ALA A 70 15.19 2.43 2.27
CA ALA A 70 16.60 2.41 1.90
C ALA A 70 17.33 3.74 2.16
N LEU A 71 16.67 4.88 1.89
CA LEU A 71 17.23 6.20 2.18
C LEU A 71 17.32 6.45 3.68
N ARG A 72 16.29 6.09 4.45
CA ARG A 72 16.31 6.18 5.92
C ARG A 72 17.39 5.29 6.52
N PHE A 73 17.56 4.07 6.01
CA PHE A 73 18.64 3.18 6.41
C PHE A 73 20.01 3.82 6.14
N ALA A 74 20.21 4.34 4.92
CA ALA A 74 21.45 5.02 4.54
C ALA A 74 21.74 6.25 5.41
N ALA A 75 20.73 7.07 5.70
CA ALA A 75 20.84 8.23 6.58
C ALA A 75 21.17 7.82 8.02
N THR A 76 20.54 6.75 8.53
CA THR A 76 20.84 6.19 9.86
C THR A 76 22.27 5.65 9.92
N GLN A 77 22.71 4.93 8.89
CA GLN A 77 24.07 4.42 8.79
C GLN A 77 25.08 5.57 8.75
N LEU A 78 24.82 6.61 7.94
CA LEU A 78 25.68 7.78 7.85
C LEU A 78 25.76 8.54 9.18
N GLU A 79 24.62 8.73 9.85
CA GLU A 79 24.57 9.35 11.19
C GLU A 79 25.48 8.61 12.18
N LEU A 80 25.41 7.27 12.20
CA LEU A 80 26.22 6.42 13.08
C LEU A 80 27.72 6.50 12.73
N MET A 81 28.06 6.64 11.45
CA MET A 81 29.46 6.83 11.02
C MET A 81 29.98 8.19 11.46
N GLU A 82 29.20 9.26 11.27
CA GLU A 82 29.61 10.64 11.54
C GLU A 82 29.62 10.96 13.04
N LYS A 83 28.58 10.58 13.78
CA LYS A 83 28.43 10.96 15.19
C LYS A 83 29.13 10.01 16.16
N GLU A 84 29.08 8.71 15.88
CA GLU A 84 29.65 7.69 16.78
C GLU A 84 31.03 7.18 16.29
N GLY A 85 31.50 7.65 15.13
CA GLY A 85 32.78 7.23 14.57
C GLY A 85 32.82 5.74 14.21
N LEU A 86 31.66 5.12 13.99
CA LEU A 86 31.59 3.70 13.64
C LEU A 86 32.13 3.46 12.24
N SER A 87 32.82 2.34 12.04
CA SER A 87 33.18 1.90 10.69
C SER A 87 31.92 1.58 9.88
N GLU A 88 31.98 1.71 8.56
CA GLU A 88 30.84 1.48 7.65
C GLU A 88 30.14 0.13 7.93
N ALA A 89 30.90 -0.94 8.15
CA ALA A 89 30.36 -2.27 8.46
C ALA A 89 29.67 -2.34 9.84
N LYS A 90 30.22 -1.67 10.86
CA LYS A 90 29.60 -1.60 12.19
C LYS A 90 28.35 -0.74 12.17
N ALA A 91 28.40 0.41 11.49
CA ALA A 91 27.27 1.30 11.30
C ALA A 91 26.13 0.62 10.55
N TYR A 92 26.43 -0.19 9.52
CA TYR A 92 25.44 -1.00 8.80
C TYR A 92 24.67 -1.92 9.75
N ARG A 93 25.39 -2.71 10.58
CA ARG A 93 24.77 -3.63 11.55
C ARG A 93 23.98 -2.89 12.63
N ALA A 94 24.49 -1.77 13.10
CA ALA A 94 23.82 -0.93 14.09
C ALA A 94 22.54 -0.29 13.52
N ALA A 95 22.55 0.15 12.26
CA ALA A 95 21.37 0.64 11.55
C ALA A 95 20.31 -0.45 11.37
N GLU A 96 20.70 -1.66 10.94
CA GLU A 96 19.79 -2.82 10.86
C GLU A 96 19.13 -3.09 12.22
N ALA A 97 19.92 -3.17 13.28
CA ALA A 97 19.42 -3.44 14.63
C ALA A 97 18.54 -2.29 15.16
N ARG A 98 18.80 -1.04 14.78
CA ARG A 98 17.97 0.11 15.14
C ARG A 98 16.60 0.03 14.47
N LEU A 99 16.55 -0.14 13.14
CA LEU A 99 15.29 -0.25 12.41
C LEU A 99 14.48 -1.49 12.83
N ALA A 100 15.15 -2.62 13.07
CA ALA A 100 14.48 -3.83 13.55
C ALA A 100 13.82 -3.62 14.93
N ARG A 101 14.48 -2.89 15.85
CA ARG A 101 13.91 -2.53 17.15
C ARG A 101 12.71 -1.60 17.00
N GLU A 102 12.80 -0.61 16.13
CA GLU A 102 11.70 0.33 15.86
C GLU A 102 10.48 -0.39 15.27
N ARG A 103 10.69 -1.31 14.33
CA ARG A 103 9.63 -2.19 13.79
C ARG A 103 9.00 -3.04 14.88
N LYS A 104 9.82 -3.73 15.69
CA LYS A 104 9.32 -4.58 16.78
C LYS A 104 8.50 -3.77 17.80
N ALA A 105 8.97 -2.57 18.15
CA ALA A 105 8.25 -1.68 19.06
C ALA A 105 6.90 -1.27 18.47
N ALA A 106 6.86 -0.88 17.20
CA ALA A 106 5.63 -0.49 16.52
C ALA A 106 4.62 -1.65 16.42
N LEU A 107 5.07 -2.87 16.11
CA LEU A 107 4.22 -4.07 16.14
C LEU A 107 3.68 -4.36 17.54
N GLY A 108 4.51 -4.18 18.57
CA GLY A 108 4.09 -4.31 19.97
C GLY A 108 3.02 -3.29 20.38
N GLU A 109 3.17 -2.03 19.95
CA GLU A 109 2.18 -0.96 20.16
C GLU A 109 0.84 -1.28 19.48
N LEU A 110 0.86 -1.78 18.23
CA LEU A 110 -0.35 -2.23 17.52
C LEU A 110 -1.04 -3.38 18.26
N ALA A 111 -0.29 -4.40 18.68
CA ALA A 111 -0.82 -5.53 19.41
C ALA A 111 -1.43 -5.12 20.76
N ALA A 112 -0.76 -4.22 21.49
CA ALA A 112 -1.24 -3.66 22.75
C ALA A 112 -2.52 -2.84 22.55
N ALA A 113 -2.58 -2.02 21.50
CA ALA A 113 -3.78 -1.26 21.14
C ALA A 113 -4.95 -2.19 20.83
N ALA A 114 -4.74 -3.21 19.98
CA ALA A 114 -5.77 -4.19 19.63
C ALA A 114 -6.27 -4.97 20.85
N ALA A 115 -5.38 -5.37 21.76
CA ALA A 115 -5.74 -6.03 23.01
C ALA A 115 -6.58 -5.10 23.91
N ARG A 116 -6.15 -3.85 24.06
CA ARG A 116 -6.87 -2.83 24.84
C ARG A 116 -8.30 -2.61 24.33
N PHE A 117 -8.49 -2.55 23.01
CA PHE A 117 -9.83 -2.38 22.43
C PHE A 117 -10.68 -3.65 22.52
N ARG A 118 -10.08 -4.83 22.50
CA ARG A 118 -10.81 -6.08 22.80
C ARG A 118 -11.31 -6.13 24.24
N GLU A 119 -10.53 -5.64 25.20
CA GLU A 119 -10.90 -5.63 26.62
C GLU A 119 -11.92 -4.53 26.95
N LEU A 120 -11.66 -3.31 26.49
CA LEU A 120 -12.42 -2.13 26.91
C LEU A 120 -13.52 -1.73 25.92
N GLY A 121 -13.58 -2.35 24.75
CA GLY A 121 -14.37 -1.87 23.61
C GLY A 121 -13.94 -0.46 23.20
N ASP A 122 -14.89 0.34 22.73
CA ASP A 122 -14.62 1.69 22.21
C ASP A 122 -14.44 2.76 23.29
N ARG A 123 -14.61 2.41 24.58
CA ARG A 123 -14.62 3.38 25.68
C ARG A 123 -13.44 4.37 25.64
N PRO A 124 -12.19 3.97 25.32
CA PRO A 124 -11.08 4.91 25.20
C PRO A 124 -11.27 5.95 24.10
N LEU A 125 -11.89 5.58 22.97
CA LEU A 125 -12.13 6.49 21.84
C LEU A 125 -13.30 7.42 22.13
N LEU A 126 -14.31 6.94 22.84
CA LEU A 126 -15.50 7.73 23.14
C LEU A 126 -15.18 8.91 24.07
N ALA A 127 -14.09 8.89 24.84
CA ALA A 127 -13.70 9.99 25.72
C ALA A 127 -13.24 11.25 24.94
N ASP A 128 -12.69 11.08 23.74
CA ASP A 128 -12.24 12.20 22.88
C ASP A 128 -13.27 12.47 21.78
N PRO A 129 -13.86 13.69 21.71
CA PRO A 129 -14.83 14.04 20.68
C PRO A 129 -14.34 13.84 19.23
N ARG A 130 -13.05 14.06 18.96
CA ARG A 130 -12.46 13.88 17.62
C ARG A 130 -12.38 12.40 17.25
N LEU A 131 -11.96 11.56 18.18
CA LEU A 131 -11.90 10.11 17.97
C LEU A 131 -13.30 9.50 17.87
N ARG A 132 -14.24 9.99 18.67
CA ARG A 132 -15.65 9.61 18.60
C ARG A 132 -16.24 9.90 17.21
N ALA A 133 -16.08 11.12 16.70
CA ALA A 133 -16.58 11.49 15.37
C ALA A 133 -15.96 10.63 14.26
N GLY A 134 -14.66 10.33 14.36
CA GLY A 134 -13.98 9.41 13.44
C GLY A 134 -14.54 7.99 13.49
N LEU A 135 -14.74 7.45 14.69
CA LEU A 135 -15.31 6.11 14.91
C LEU A 135 -16.72 6.00 14.35
N GLU A 136 -17.59 6.96 14.64
CA GLU A 136 -18.98 7.01 14.14
C GLU A 136 -19.01 7.08 12.61
N ARG A 137 -18.17 7.91 11.99
CA ARG A 137 -18.03 8.01 10.53
C ARG A 137 -17.68 6.65 9.92
N TRP A 138 -16.68 5.97 10.45
CA TRP A 138 -16.24 4.69 9.90
C TRP A 138 -17.25 3.56 10.11
N ARG A 139 -17.98 3.58 11.25
CA ARG A 139 -19.11 2.67 11.47
C ARG A 139 -20.23 2.88 10.48
N ALA A 140 -20.63 4.13 10.25
CA ALA A 140 -21.63 4.46 9.25
C ALA A 140 -21.22 3.97 7.85
N ARG A 141 -19.93 4.10 7.50
CA ARG A 141 -19.40 3.59 6.24
C ARG A 141 -19.47 2.06 6.16
N LEU A 142 -19.06 1.35 7.21
CA LEU A 142 -19.11 -0.12 7.27
C LEU A 142 -20.54 -0.66 7.24
N ALA A 143 -21.50 0.04 7.86
CA ALA A 143 -22.90 -0.31 7.80
C ALA A 143 -23.49 -0.13 6.39
N ALA A 144 -23.00 0.86 5.64
CA ALA A 144 -23.44 1.12 4.27
C ALA A 144 -22.80 0.18 3.23
N LEU A 145 -21.52 -0.18 3.42
CA LEU A 145 -20.77 -1.02 2.49
C LEU A 145 -19.78 -1.90 3.26
N PRO A 146 -19.79 -3.23 3.06
CA PRO A 146 -18.82 -4.12 3.67
C PRO A 146 -17.39 -3.75 3.28
N TYR A 147 -16.45 -3.83 4.23
CA TYR A 147 -15.04 -3.42 4.04
C TYR A 147 -14.38 -4.00 2.78
N ARG A 148 -14.69 -5.27 2.46
CA ARG A 148 -14.18 -5.99 1.27
C ARG A 148 -14.54 -5.34 -0.07
N ARG A 149 -15.56 -4.46 -0.09
CA ARG A 149 -16.03 -3.75 -1.29
C ARG A 149 -15.58 -2.29 -1.33
N TRP A 150 -14.78 -1.84 -0.37
CA TRP A 150 -14.30 -0.46 -0.34
C TRP A 150 -13.27 -0.22 -1.44
N ALA A 151 -13.24 1.00 -1.95
CA ALA A 151 -12.16 1.43 -2.83
C ALA A 151 -10.83 1.48 -2.05
N HIS A 152 -9.70 1.35 -2.77
CA HIS A 152 -8.38 1.37 -2.15
C HIS A 152 -8.15 2.65 -1.33
N GLU A 153 -8.56 3.81 -1.83
CA GLU A 153 -8.36 5.07 -1.10
C GLU A 153 -9.14 5.13 0.21
N GLU A 154 -10.31 4.49 0.28
CA GLU A 154 -11.14 4.45 1.50
C GLU A 154 -10.52 3.54 2.56
N ALA A 155 -10.01 2.38 2.16
CA ALA A 155 -9.26 1.47 3.03
C ALA A 155 -8.00 2.17 3.58
N VAL A 156 -7.25 2.85 2.71
CA VAL A 156 -6.08 3.64 3.12
C VAL A 156 -6.46 4.76 4.08
N ALA A 157 -7.57 5.46 3.84
CA ALA A 157 -8.03 6.53 4.72
C ALA A 157 -8.45 6.03 6.12
N LEU A 158 -9.02 4.82 6.23
CA LEU A 158 -9.27 4.19 7.52
C LEU A 158 -7.96 3.85 8.24
N ASP A 159 -7.03 3.22 7.53
CA ASP A 159 -5.73 2.83 8.06
C ASP A 159 -4.93 4.06 8.54
N ASP A 160 -4.95 5.15 7.76
CA ASP A 160 -4.31 6.41 8.10
C ASP A 160 -4.98 7.08 9.31
N TRP A 161 -6.31 6.97 9.47
CA TRP A 161 -7.01 7.45 10.67
C TRP A 161 -6.64 6.62 11.91
N LEU A 162 -6.58 5.29 11.80
CA LEU A 162 -6.17 4.42 12.91
C LEU A 162 -4.75 4.76 13.38
N VAL A 163 -3.84 4.89 12.43
CA VAL A 163 -2.46 5.26 12.71
C VAL A 163 -2.37 6.67 13.31
N GLY A 164 -2.93 7.66 12.64
CA GLY A 164 -2.73 9.06 12.98
C GLY A 164 -3.51 9.50 14.20
N ALA A 165 -4.78 9.08 14.31
CA ALA A 165 -5.67 9.50 15.38
C ALA A 165 -5.66 8.52 16.56
N VAL A 166 -5.75 7.20 16.30
CA VAL A 166 -5.86 6.20 17.38
C VAL A 166 -4.51 5.88 18.00
N LEU A 167 -3.46 5.67 17.19
CA LEU A 167 -2.11 5.39 17.68
C LEU A 167 -1.28 6.66 17.93
N SER A 168 -1.77 7.82 17.48
CA SER A 168 -1.03 9.10 17.55
C SER A 168 0.33 9.05 16.85
N TRP A 169 0.44 8.24 15.80
CA TRP A 169 1.67 8.13 15.03
C TRP A 169 1.71 9.16 13.92
N GLY A 170 2.89 9.74 13.69
CA GLY A 170 3.14 10.53 12.48
C GLY A 170 3.00 9.66 11.23
N ARG A 171 2.46 10.24 10.15
CA ARG A 171 2.29 9.59 8.84
C ARG A 171 3.59 8.91 8.35
N THR A 172 4.71 9.58 8.57
CA THR A 172 6.07 9.10 8.30
C THR A 172 6.32 7.74 8.95
N ARG A 173 6.12 7.62 10.28
CA ARG A 173 6.34 6.38 11.02
C ARG A 173 5.56 5.20 10.43
N ALA A 174 4.33 5.44 9.98
CA ALA A 174 3.43 4.41 9.51
C ALA A 174 3.76 3.89 8.12
N LEU A 175 4.06 4.79 7.18
CA LEU A 175 4.38 4.43 5.79
C LEU A 175 5.61 3.51 5.73
N HIS A 176 6.62 3.76 6.55
CA HIS A 176 7.82 2.91 6.61
C HIS A 176 7.58 1.49 7.11
N LEU A 177 6.47 1.28 7.82
CA LEU A 177 6.17 0.00 8.42
C LEU A 177 5.21 -0.82 7.57
N LYS A 178 4.64 -0.29 6.47
CA LYS A 178 3.64 -0.95 5.60
C LYS A 178 4.18 -2.15 4.81
N GLU A 179 4.85 -3.08 5.49
CA GLU A 179 5.18 -4.43 5.03
C GLU A 179 4.24 -5.45 5.69
N GLY A 180 4.14 -6.65 5.13
CA GLY A 180 3.07 -7.63 5.43
C GLY A 180 2.69 -7.82 6.91
N GLU A 181 3.67 -7.96 7.81
CA GLU A 181 3.41 -8.15 9.26
C GLU A 181 2.69 -6.97 9.90
N PHE A 182 2.99 -5.75 9.46
CA PHE A 182 2.34 -4.54 9.94
C PHE A 182 0.90 -4.45 9.48
N LEU A 183 0.66 -4.73 8.19
CA LEU A 183 -0.68 -4.75 7.64
C LEU A 183 -1.56 -5.81 8.32
N ALA A 184 -0.97 -6.95 8.67
CA ALA A 184 -1.63 -7.97 9.48
C ALA A 184 -1.97 -7.46 10.90
N ALA A 185 -1.01 -6.86 11.60
CA ALA A 185 -1.23 -6.30 12.94
C ALA A 185 -2.24 -5.13 12.92
N LEU A 186 -2.23 -4.30 11.89
CA LEU A 186 -3.23 -3.24 11.66
C LEU A 186 -4.61 -3.84 11.34
N GLY A 187 -4.65 -4.97 10.63
CA GLY A 187 -5.84 -5.82 10.46
C GLY A 187 -6.45 -6.25 11.79
N GLU A 188 -5.63 -6.72 12.72
CA GLU A 188 -6.08 -7.10 14.07
C GLU A 188 -6.61 -5.90 14.87
N LEU A 189 -5.99 -4.72 14.74
CA LEU A 189 -6.52 -3.49 15.33
C LEU A 189 -7.87 -3.08 14.71
N ARG A 190 -8.00 -3.15 13.38
CA ARG A 190 -9.28 -2.93 12.69
C ARG A 190 -10.36 -3.86 13.21
N ALA A 191 -10.09 -5.16 13.27
CA ALA A 191 -11.05 -6.16 13.75
C ALA A 191 -11.43 -5.96 15.22
N ALA A 192 -10.52 -5.43 16.05
CA ALA A 192 -10.81 -5.11 17.45
C ALA A 192 -11.80 -3.94 17.62
N LEU A 193 -11.73 -2.93 16.72
CA LEU A 193 -12.60 -1.75 16.75
C LEU A 193 -13.89 -1.92 15.93
N PHE A 194 -13.81 -2.75 14.89
CA PHE A 194 -14.85 -3.02 13.91
C PHE A 194 -14.94 -4.54 13.68
N PRO A 195 -15.61 -5.29 14.57
CA PRO A 195 -15.73 -6.73 14.46
C PRO A 195 -16.31 -7.20 13.11
N GLU A 196 -17.12 -6.36 12.46
CA GLU A 196 -17.72 -6.60 11.16
C GLU A 196 -16.68 -6.69 10.03
N VAL A 197 -15.48 -6.12 10.22
CA VAL A 197 -14.37 -6.22 9.25
C VAL A 197 -13.83 -7.66 9.18
N ARG A 198 -13.97 -8.45 10.26
CA ARG A 198 -13.48 -9.83 10.33
C ARG A 198 -14.42 -10.85 9.67
N ALA A 199 -15.61 -10.44 9.24
CA ALA A 199 -16.66 -11.37 8.81
C ALA A 199 -16.44 -11.89 7.37
N LEU A 200 -15.48 -12.80 7.22
CA LEU A 200 -15.74 -14.03 6.46
C LEU A 200 -16.22 -15.07 7.48
N PRO A 201 -17.29 -15.84 7.21
CA PRO A 201 -17.63 -16.96 8.06
C PRO A 201 -16.38 -17.84 8.22
N ALA A 202 -16.02 -18.23 9.44
CA ALA A 202 -14.85 -19.07 9.70
C ALA A 202 -14.84 -20.35 8.83
N GLU A 203 -16.01 -20.77 8.37
CA GLU A 203 -16.26 -21.86 7.42
C GLU A 203 -15.70 -21.59 6.01
N LEU A 204 -15.76 -20.35 5.51
CA LEU A 204 -15.17 -19.97 4.22
C LEU A 204 -13.64 -19.87 4.31
N GLU A 205 -13.10 -19.37 5.42
CA GLU A 205 -11.66 -19.40 5.69
C GLU A 205 -11.13 -20.82 5.85
N ALA A 206 -11.86 -21.71 6.55
CA ALA A 206 -11.53 -23.12 6.66
C ALA A 206 -11.61 -23.83 5.29
N PHE A 207 -12.58 -23.45 4.44
CA PHE A 207 -12.72 -23.98 3.09
C PHE A 207 -11.55 -23.55 2.18
N LEU A 208 -11.19 -22.27 2.18
CA LEU A 208 -10.06 -21.75 1.42
C LEU A 208 -8.71 -22.23 1.97
N GLY A 209 -8.59 -22.41 3.29
CA GLY A 209 -7.40 -22.96 3.94
C GLY A 209 -7.21 -24.46 3.71
N SER A 210 -8.30 -25.25 3.67
CA SER A 210 -8.27 -26.70 3.43
C SER A 210 -8.01 -27.07 1.97
N THR A 211 -8.34 -26.19 1.02
CA THR A 211 -8.02 -26.36 -0.41
C THR A 211 -6.58 -26.00 -0.75
N VAL A 212 -5.93 -25.15 0.05
CA VAL A 212 -4.53 -24.70 -0.16
C VAL A 212 -3.53 -25.51 0.69
N GLY A 213 -3.98 -26.17 1.76
CA GLY A 213 -3.15 -26.81 2.77
C GLY A 213 -2.74 -28.28 2.59
N GLY A 214 -2.82 -28.87 1.40
CA GLY A 214 -2.40 -30.28 1.24
C GLY A 214 -2.34 -30.79 -0.18
N ARG A 215 -1.21 -30.60 -0.88
CA ARG A 215 -0.86 -31.21 -2.18
C ARG A 215 -2.02 -31.28 -3.21
N GLY A 216 -2.85 -30.24 -3.31
CA GLY A 216 -3.59 -29.96 -4.53
C GLY A 216 -2.65 -29.32 -5.55
N PRO A 217 -2.88 -29.49 -6.87
CA PRO A 217 -1.99 -28.92 -7.86
C PRO A 217 -1.92 -27.42 -7.59
N ALA A 218 -0.70 -26.93 -7.36
CA ALA A 218 -0.46 -25.51 -7.28
C ALA A 218 -1.10 -24.89 -8.52
N LEU A 219 -2.19 -24.13 -8.33
CA LEU A 219 -2.62 -23.08 -9.25
C LEU A 219 -1.52 -22.02 -9.19
N SER A 220 -0.39 -22.43 -9.73
CA SER A 220 0.77 -21.62 -9.99
C SER A 220 0.24 -20.62 -11.00
N LEU A 221 0.16 -19.37 -10.58
CA LEU A 221 -0.05 -18.19 -11.41
C LEU A 221 1.15 -17.99 -12.34
N LEU A 222 1.58 -19.05 -13.02
CA LEU A 222 2.57 -18.99 -14.08
C LEU A 222 1.80 -18.65 -15.37
N PRO A 223 2.22 -17.61 -16.11
CA PRO A 223 1.67 -17.34 -17.42
C PRO A 223 2.02 -18.54 -18.33
N GLY A 224 1.02 -19.39 -18.62
CA GLY A 224 1.19 -20.59 -19.45
C GLY A 224 0.42 -21.85 -19.05
N ALA A 225 -0.30 -21.87 -17.92
CA ALA A 225 -1.21 -22.99 -17.63
C ALA A 225 -2.30 -23.10 -18.70
N ALA A 226 -2.49 -24.29 -19.26
CA ALA A 226 -3.47 -24.53 -20.32
C ALA A 226 -4.89 -24.22 -19.81
N ALA A 227 -5.74 -23.64 -20.65
CA ALA A 227 -7.12 -23.29 -20.29
C ALA A 227 -7.92 -24.49 -19.73
N GLU A 228 -7.52 -25.71 -20.10
CA GLU A 228 -8.11 -26.96 -19.63
C GLU A 228 -7.87 -27.23 -18.13
N ASP A 229 -6.73 -26.82 -17.58
CA ASP A 229 -6.40 -26.99 -16.15
C ASP A 229 -7.24 -26.05 -15.28
N TRP A 230 -7.51 -24.84 -15.79
CA TRP A 230 -8.42 -23.88 -15.16
C TRP A 230 -9.87 -24.38 -15.17
N ALA A 231 -10.35 -24.87 -16.32
CA ALA A 231 -11.71 -25.40 -16.44
C ALA A 231 -11.93 -26.68 -15.61
N ALA A 232 -10.89 -27.49 -15.40
CA ALA A 232 -10.93 -28.67 -14.53
C ALA A 232 -10.96 -28.28 -13.05
N GLY A 233 -10.13 -27.33 -12.62
CA GLY A 233 -10.16 -26.77 -11.27
C GLY A 233 -11.51 -26.12 -10.94
N TYR A 234 -12.08 -25.39 -11.90
CA TYR A 234 -13.38 -24.76 -11.80
C TYR A 234 -14.52 -25.77 -11.66
N ARG A 235 -14.58 -26.80 -12.53
CA ARG A 235 -15.59 -27.86 -12.47
C ARG A 235 -15.50 -28.67 -11.17
N ALA A 236 -14.29 -28.91 -10.67
CA ALA A 236 -14.09 -29.58 -9.39
C ALA A 236 -14.57 -28.72 -8.19
N LEU A 237 -14.43 -27.39 -8.27
CA LEU A 237 -14.96 -26.46 -7.26
C LEU A 237 -16.49 -26.40 -7.32
N ALA A 238 -17.06 -26.19 -8.52
CA ALA A 238 -18.51 -26.13 -8.74
C ALA A 238 -19.22 -27.43 -8.35
N GLY A 239 -18.67 -28.60 -8.69
CA GLY A 239 -19.22 -29.90 -8.32
C GLY A 239 -19.21 -30.17 -6.81
N LYS A 240 -18.21 -29.63 -6.07
CA LYS A 240 -18.16 -29.73 -4.60
C LYS A 240 -19.11 -28.75 -3.92
N VAL A 241 -19.32 -27.56 -4.51
CA VAL A 241 -20.31 -26.58 -4.04
C VAL A 241 -21.74 -27.10 -4.24
N ALA A 242 -22.03 -27.72 -5.39
CA ALA A 242 -23.35 -28.32 -5.68
C ALA A 242 -23.69 -29.54 -4.80
N ALA A 243 -22.68 -30.25 -4.30
CA ALA A 243 -22.84 -31.42 -3.44
C ALA A 243 -22.91 -31.09 -1.93
N ALA A 244 -22.64 -29.84 -1.55
CA ALA A 244 -22.64 -29.42 -0.15
C ALA A 244 -24.01 -28.84 0.25
N PRO A 245 -24.51 -29.09 1.47
CA PRO A 245 -25.83 -28.62 1.91
C PRO A 245 -25.74 -27.15 2.35
N PHE A 246 -25.54 -26.22 1.41
CA PHE A 246 -25.42 -24.79 1.71
C PHE A 246 -26.31 -23.90 0.84
N SER A 247 -26.55 -22.69 1.35
CA SER A 247 -27.54 -21.74 0.87
C SER A 247 -27.14 -21.06 -0.45
N LEU A 248 -28.15 -20.70 -1.25
CA LEU A 248 -28.06 -19.90 -2.49
C LEU A 248 -27.19 -18.63 -2.40
N GLY A 249 -26.86 -18.15 -1.20
CA GLY A 249 -25.98 -17.00 -1.01
C GLY A 249 -24.51 -17.29 -1.33
N LEU A 250 -24.01 -18.50 -1.03
CA LEU A 250 -22.61 -18.88 -1.27
C LEU A 250 -22.33 -19.07 -2.77
N LEU A 251 -23.31 -19.57 -3.51
CA LEU A 251 -23.27 -19.72 -4.97
C LEU A 251 -23.14 -18.36 -5.65
N HIS A 252 -23.96 -17.38 -5.26
CA HIS A 252 -23.84 -16.01 -5.78
C HIS A 252 -22.50 -15.35 -5.40
N GLU A 253 -21.93 -15.64 -4.22
CA GLU A 253 -20.62 -15.09 -3.83
C GLU A 253 -19.46 -15.70 -4.65
N VAL A 254 -19.55 -16.97 -5.03
CA VAL A 254 -18.60 -17.60 -5.95
C VAL A 254 -18.79 -17.05 -7.36
N GLU A 255 -20.02 -16.93 -7.84
CA GLU A 255 -20.34 -16.34 -9.15
C GLU A 255 -19.87 -14.88 -9.26
N ASP A 256 -20.08 -14.06 -8.22
CA ASP A 256 -19.60 -12.67 -8.15
C ASP A 256 -18.07 -12.60 -8.19
N TRP A 257 -17.38 -13.49 -7.45
CA TRP A 257 -15.92 -13.57 -7.46
C TRP A 257 -15.40 -13.97 -8.84
N VAL A 258 -16.06 -14.93 -9.49
CA VAL A 258 -15.75 -15.41 -10.84
C VAL A 258 -15.99 -14.32 -11.88
N ALA A 259 -17.11 -13.60 -11.80
CA ALA A 259 -17.43 -12.48 -12.68
C ALA A 259 -16.42 -11.34 -12.54
N ALA A 260 -15.97 -11.05 -11.32
CA ALA A 260 -14.95 -10.01 -11.06
C ALA A 260 -13.57 -10.37 -11.61
N HIS A 261 -13.24 -11.67 -11.73
CA HIS A 261 -11.95 -12.15 -12.22
C HIS A 261 -11.99 -12.65 -13.68
N HIS A 262 -13.18 -12.65 -14.31
CA HIS A 262 -13.40 -13.08 -15.69
C HIS A 262 -12.70 -12.19 -16.74
N GLN A 263 -12.36 -10.94 -16.39
CA GLN A 263 -11.60 -10.04 -17.28
C GLN A 263 -10.11 -10.41 -17.40
N VAL A 264 -9.62 -11.32 -16.55
CA VAL A 264 -8.22 -11.79 -16.56
C VAL A 264 -8.08 -13.13 -17.30
N LEU A 265 -9.20 -13.77 -17.66
CA LEU A 265 -9.20 -15.05 -18.34
C LEU A 265 -9.05 -14.86 -19.87
N PRO A 266 -8.22 -15.68 -20.55
CA PRO A 266 -8.23 -15.74 -22.00
C PRO A 266 -9.66 -16.07 -22.50
N PRO A 267 -10.11 -15.53 -23.64
CA PRO A 267 -11.49 -15.69 -24.14
C PRO A 267 -11.97 -17.15 -24.21
N ALA A 268 -11.06 -18.09 -24.48
CA ALA A 268 -11.34 -19.53 -24.51
C ALA A 268 -11.67 -20.12 -23.13
N ALA A 269 -11.02 -19.64 -22.06
CA ALA A 269 -11.30 -20.05 -20.69
C ALA A 269 -12.61 -19.43 -20.18
N ALA A 270 -12.92 -18.20 -20.60
CA ALA A 270 -14.19 -17.55 -20.31
C ALA A 270 -15.38 -18.32 -20.91
N ALA A 271 -15.30 -18.74 -22.18
CA ALA A 271 -16.36 -19.52 -22.83
C ALA A 271 -16.58 -20.90 -22.18
N ALA A 272 -15.51 -21.56 -21.73
CA ALA A 272 -15.59 -22.85 -21.04
C ALA A 272 -16.18 -22.74 -19.63
N ALA A 273 -15.95 -21.62 -18.92
CA ALA A 273 -16.54 -21.36 -17.61
C ALA A 273 -18.05 -21.08 -17.71
N THR A 274 -18.49 -20.30 -18.71
CA THR A 274 -19.91 -20.03 -18.96
C THR A 274 -20.68 -21.30 -19.31
N ALA A 275 -20.14 -22.16 -20.18
CA ALA A 275 -20.76 -23.44 -20.55
C ALA A 275 -20.80 -24.48 -19.41
N ALA A 276 -20.04 -24.29 -18.32
CA ALA A 276 -20.06 -25.15 -17.14
C ALA A 276 -20.98 -24.63 -16.02
N ALA A 277 -21.46 -23.39 -16.13
CA ALA A 277 -22.39 -22.77 -15.21
C ALA A 277 -23.87 -22.92 -15.65
N GLU A 278 -24.10 -23.17 -16.94
CA GLU A 278 -25.39 -23.64 -17.50
C GLU A 278 -25.62 -25.14 -17.23
#